data_AF-A0A962W495-F1
#
_entry.id   AF-A0A962W495-F1
#
_cell.length_a   1.000
_cell.length_b   1.000
_cell.length_c   1.000
_cell.angle_alpha   90.00
_cell.angle_beta   90.00
_cell.angle_gamma   90.00
#
_symmetry.space_group_name_H-M   'P 1'
#
loop_
_entity.id
_entity.type
_entity.pdbx_description
1 polymer ?
#
loop_
_entity_poly.entity_id
_entity_poly.type
_entity_poly.pdbx_seq_one_letter_code
_entity_poly.pdbx_strand_id
1 'polypeptide(L)'
;CDEFIFYDDLVREDEKQRRAKRKRNAKKTTAKPAAGEVPSEEDKKQQALDLVVETVEDLFEERGEQEKVWGSMVKQALKRRKPGFNESYHGFRSFAKLLEEASARKLLELEYDEKSGGYIIRNYVHED
;
A
#
# COMPACT_ATOMS: atom_id res chain seq x y z
N CYS A 1 -1.76 10.63 32.80
CA CYS A 1 -2.03 11.90 32.11
C CYS A 1 -0.86 12.18 31.20
N ASP A 2 -1.20 12.55 29.97
CA ASP A 2 -0.39 12.63 28.76
C ASP A 2 1.02 13.22 28.89
N GLU A 3 1.99 12.48 28.35
CA GLU A 3 3.08 13.05 27.57
C GLU A 3 3.25 12.22 26.29
N PHE A 4 2.27 12.31 25.39
CA PHE A 4 2.44 11.92 24.01
C PHE A 4 3.27 13.01 23.32
N ILE A 5 4.58 12.79 23.24
CA ILE A 5 5.44 13.57 22.35
C ILE A 5 5.06 13.19 20.91
N PHE A 6 4.59 14.18 20.16
CA PHE A 6 4.26 14.07 18.74
C PHE A 6 5.49 13.62 17.95
N TYR A 7 5.46 12.40 17.40
CA TYR A 7 6.40 11.94 16.36
C TYR A 7 6.25 12.70 15.02
N ASP A 8 5.44 13.76 14.96
CA ASP A 8 5.34 14.68 13.82
C ASP A 8 6.46 15.74 13.83
N ASP A 9 6.99 16.14 15.00
CA ASP A 9 7.97 17.25 15.08
C ASP A 9 9.44 16.77 15.00
N LEU A 10 9.74 15.56 15.49
CA LEU A 10 11.09 14.97 15.41
C LEU A 10 11.52 14.60 13.98
N VAL A 11 10.56 14.38 13.07
CA VAL A 11 10.85 13.97 11.68
C VAL A 11 11.14 15.18 10.78
N ARG A 12 10.62 16.37 11.11
CA ARG A 12 10.83 17.61 10.34
C ARG A 12 12.25 18.16 10.46
N GLU A 13 12.93 17.96 11.60
CA GLU A 13 14.34 18.33 11.76
C GLU A 13 15.30 17.32 11.09
N ASP A 14 14.98 16.01 11.12
CA ASP A 14 15.77 14.97 10.43
C ASP A 14 15.76 15.15 8.91
N GLU A 15 14.64 15.59 8.33
CA GLU A 15 14.53 15.83 6.89
C GLU A 15 15.39 17.02 6.41
N LYS A 16 15.54 18.08 7.23
CA LYS A 16 16.37 19.25 6.91
C LYS A 16 17.87 18.92 7.01
N GLN A 17 18.30 18.17 8.03
CA GLN A 17 19.71 17.74 8.15
C GLN A 17 20.11 16.74 7.05
N ARG A 18 19.20 15.81 6.67
CA ARG A 18 19.44 14.85 5.58
C ARG A 18 19.57 15.51 4.21
N ARG A 19 18.80 16.57 3.93
CA ARG A 19 18.91 17.33 2.67
C ARG A 19 20.22 18.10 2.55
N ALA A 20 20.76 18.65 3.65
CA ALA A 20 22.06 19.33 3.64
C ALA A 20 23.24 18.36 3.40
N LYS A 21 23.17 17.14 3.95
CA LYS A 21 24.22 16.11 3.80
C LYS A 21 24.24 15.50 2.38
N ARG A 22 23.08 15.42 1.72
CA ARG A 22 22.95 14.88 0.35
C ARG A 22 23.61 15.74 -0.74
N LYS A 23 23.78 17.05 -0.55
CA LYS A 23 24.47 17.90 -1.55
C LYS A 23 25.99 17.69 -1.62
N ARG A 24 26.63 17.10 -0.61
CA ARG A 24 28.09 16.84 -0.59
C ARG A 24 28.51 15.51 -1.23
N ASN A 25 27.59 14.58 -1.45
CA ASN A 25 27.92 13.20 -1.86
C ASN A 25 27.69 12.90 -3.36
N ALA A 26 27.35 13.90 -4.18
CA ALA A 26 27.13 13.74 -5.63
C ALA A 26 28.41 13.53 -6.46
N LYS A 27 29.46 12.94 -5.87
CA LYS A 27 30.72 12.64 -6.56
C LYS A 27 31.30 11.31 -6.07
N LYS A 28 30.80 10.22 -6.66
CA LYS A 28 31.29 8.82 -6.70
C LYS A 28 30.04 7.94 -6.72
N THR A 29 29.77 6.98 -7.59
CA THR A 29 30.52 6.16 -8.56
C THR A 29 29.44 5.24 -9.13
N THR A 30 29.09 5.31 -10.42
CA THR A 30 29.36 4.26 -11.43
C THR A 30 29.43 2.83 -10.88
N ALA A 31 28.41 2.01 -11.17
CA ALA A 31 28.53 0.62 -11.63
C ALA A 31 27.15 -0.09 -11.73
N LYS A 32 26.69 -0.35 -12.95
CA LYS A 32 26.04 -1.63 -13.36
C LYS A 32 27.20 -2.55 -13.82
N PRO A 33 27.11 -3.90 -13.95
CA PRO A 33 25.90 -4.70 -14.22
C PRO A 33 25.82 -6.09 -13.53
N ALA A 34 24.64 -6.74 -13.53
CA ALA A 34 24.44 -8.20 -13.73
C ALA A 34 22.94 -8.57 -13.61
N ALA A 35 22.55 -9.58 -14.40
CA ALA A 35 21.20 -10.08 -14.56
C ALA A 35 20.72 -10.90 -13.34
N GLY A 36 19.72 -10.36 -12.66
CA GLY A 36 18.59 -11.10 -12.11
C GLY A 36 17.39 -10.23 -12.47
N GLU A 37 16.29 -10.80 -12.96
CA GLU A 37 15.09 -10.02 -13.24
C GLU A 37 14.66 -9.32 -11.96
N VAL A 38 15.06 -8.06 -11.82
CA VAL A 38 14.58 -7.21 -10.74
C VAL A 38 13.11 -7.04 -11.11
N PRO A 39 12.15 -7.54 -10.31
CA PRO A 39 10.75 -7.41 -10.65
C PRO A 39 10.49 -5.94 -10.96
N SER A 40 9.94 -5.71 -12.14
CA SER A 40 9.68 -4.35 -12.60
C SER A 40 8.75 -3.67 -11.60
N GLU A 41 8.68 -2.34 -11.66
CA GLU A 41 7.71 -1.62 -10.85
C GLU A 41 6.28 -2.13 -11.10
N GLU A 42 6.01 -2.61 -12.31
CA GLU A 42 4.72 -3.17 -12.71
C GLU A 42 4.47 -4.56 -12.08
N ASP A 43 5.49 -5.42 -12.04
CA ASP A 43 5.42 -6.72 -11.36
C ASP A 43 5.17 -6.56 -9.86
N LYS A 44 5.84 -5.59 -9.24
CA LYS A 44 5.65 -5.27 -7.82
C LYS A 44 4.26 -4.73 -7.55
N LYS A 45 3.73 -3.88 -8.44
CA LYS A 45 2.35 -3.40 -8.34
C LYS A 45 1.38 -4.56 -8.45
N GLN A 46 1.56 -5.44 -9.43
CA GLN A 46 0.72 -6.61 -9.62
C GLN A 46 0.73 -7.52 -8.39
N GLN A 47 1.91 -7.79 -7.80
CA GLN A 47 2.00 -8.53 -6.54
C GLN A 47 1.21 -7.89 -5.40
N ALA A 48 1.15 -6.56 -5.33
CA ALA A 48 0.39 -5.88 -4.28
C ALA A 48 -1.12 -6.02 -4.49
N LEU A 49 -1.55 -5.96 -5.75
CA LEU A 49 -2.94 -6.12 -6.14
C LEU A 49 -3.42 -7.54 -5.86
N ASP A 50 -2.62 -8.53 -6.24
CA ASP A 50 -2.86 -9.95 -6.00
C ASP A 50 -3.10 -10.23 -4.51
N LEU A 51 -2.19 -9.76 -3.64
CA LEU A 51 -2.34 -9.89 -2.19
C LEU A 51 -3.61 -9.23 -1.63
N VAL A 52 -4.05 -8.14 -2.26
CA VAL A 52 -5.23 -7.40 -1.82
C VAL A 52 -6.49 -8.12 -2.26
N VAL A 53 -6.54 -8.65 -3.48
CA VAL A 53 -7.63 -9.50 -3.96
C VAL A 53 -7.75 -10.73 -3.08
N GLU A 54 -6.66 -11.47 -2.86
CA GLU A 54 -6.63 -12.63 -1.95
C GLU A 54 -7.15 -12.29 -0.55
N THR A 55 -6.76 -11.13 -0.01
CA THR A 55 -7.26 -10.69 1.31
C THR A 55 -8.75 -10.34 1.28
N VAL A 56 -9.22 -9.75 0.18
CA VAL A 56 -10.64 -9.40 0.01
C VAL A 56 -11.46 -10.68 -0.11
N GLU A 57 -11.05 -11.64 -0.93
CA GLU A 57 -11.73 -12.92 -1.13
C GLU A 57 -11.97 -13.62 0.21
N ASP A 58 -10.93 -13.82 1.00
CA ASP A 58 -11.08 -14.47 2.29
C ASP A 58 -11.93 -13.65 3.28
N LEU A 59 -11.87 -12.32 3.24
CA LEU A 59 -12.75 -11.48 4.08
C LEU A 59 -14.22 -11.64 3.70
N PHE A 60 -14.51 -11.80 2.41
CA PHE A 60 -15.84 -12.07 1.89
C PHE A 60 -16.30 -13.49 2.25
N GLU A 61 -15.42 -14.49 2.21
CA GLU A 61 -15.73 -15.86 2.67
C GLU A 61 -16.00 -15.93 4.18
N GLU A 62 -15.24 -15.21 5.01
CA GLU A 62 -15.37 -15.23 6.47
C GLU A 62 -16.65 -14.53 6.97
N ARG A 63 -17.08 -13.45 6.32
CA ARG A 63 -18.22 -12.61 6.75
C ARG A 63 -19.49 -12.79 5.91
N GLY A 64 -19.38 -13.47 4.77
CA GLY A 64 -20.44 -13.58 3.77
C GLY A 64 -20.51 -12.34 2.86
N GLU A 65 -20.84 -12.55 1.57
CA GLU A 65 -20.82 -11.53 0.51
C GLU A 65 -21.67 -10.27 0.78
N GLN A 66 -22.58 -10.30 1.75
CA GLN A 66 -23.46 -9.18 2.05
C GLN A 66 -22.87 -8.16 3.02
N GLU A 67 -21.72 -8.45 3.67
CA GLU A 67 -21.14 -7.53 4.63
C GLU A 67 -20.20 -6.50 3.99
N LYS A 68 -20.41 -5.22 4.33
CA LYS A 68 -19.59 -4.12 3.80
C LYS A 68 -18.15 -4.27 4.27
N VAL A 69 -17.23 -4.45 3.33
CA VAL A 69 -15.79 -4.51 3.64
C VAL A 69 -15.17 -3.13 3.48
N TRP A 70 -14.64 -2.56 4.55
CA TRP A 70 -13.90 -1.29 4.48
C TRP A 70 -12.44 -1.51 4.08
N GLY A 71 -11.88 -0.62 3.27
CA GLY A 71 -10.47 -0.68 2.86
C GLY A 71 -9.50 -0.67 4.05
N SER A 72 -9.86 0.00 5.15
CA SER A 72 -9.09 -0.07 6.40
C SER A 72 -9.07 -1.47 7.02
N MET A 73 -10.17 -2.22 6.91
CA MET A 73 -10.27 -3.60 7.36
C MET A 73 -9.42 -4.52 6.48
N VAL A 74 -9.47 -4.36 5.16
CA VAL A 74 -8.59 -5.11 4.25
C VAL A 74 -7.13 -4.85 4.57
N LYS A 75 -6.73 -3.60 4.76
CA LYS A 75 -5.35 -3.26 5.15
C LYS A 75 -4.95 -3.95 6.46
N GLN A 76 -5.85 -4.01 7.43
CA GLN A 76 -5.59 -4.68 8.71
C GLN A 76 -5.47 -6.19 8.54
N ALA A 77 -6.36 -6.82 7.79
CA ALA A 77 -6.32 -8.26 7.49
C ALA A 77 -5.05 -8.62 6.71
N LEU A 78 -4.72 -7.84 5.69
CA LEU A 78 -3.53 -7.99 4.86
C LEU A 78 -2.26 -7.90 5.72
N LYS A 79 -2.17 -6.95 6.66
CA LYS A 79 -1.03 -6.86 7.59
C LYS A 79 -0.97 -7.99 8.60
N ARG A 80 -2.11 -8.57 9.00
CA ARG A 80 -2.13 -9.74 9.89
C ARG A 80 -1.61 -10.98 9.19
N ARG A 81 -1.96 -11.16 7.91
CA ARG A 81 -1.47 -12.26 7.05
C ARG A 81 -0.02 -12.05 6.63
N LYS A 82 0.31 -10.84 6.19
CA LYS A 82 1.61 -10.45 5.66
C LYS A 82 2.14 -9.21 6.38
N PRO A 83 2.76 -9.37 7.57
CA PRO A 83 3.28 -8.24 8.35
C PRO A 83 4.37 -7.43 7.63
N GLY A 84 5.00 -8.01 6.60
CA GLY A 84 5.98 -7.33 5.75
C GLY A 84 5.37 -6.48 4.62
N PHE A 85 4.04 -6.43 4.48
CA PHE A 85 3.40 -5.66 3.41
C PHE A 85 3.62 -4.14 3.57
N ASN A 86 4.08 -3.50 2.51
CA ASN A 86 4.32 -2.06 2.45
C ASN A 86 3.95 -1.51 1.07
N GLU A 87 2.94 -0.67 1.00
CA GLU A 87 2.42 -0.08 -0.24
C GLU A 87 3.50 0.70 -1.01
N SER A 88 4.39 1.39 -0.28
CA SER A 88 5.50 2.14 -0.89
C SER A 88 6.55 1.23 -1.53
N TYR A 89 6.76 0.02 -0.99
CA TYR A 89 7.64 -0.98 -1.61
C TYR A 89 7.07 -1.46 -2.96
N HIS A 90 5.75 -1.47 -3.08
CA HIS A 90 5.02 -1.84 -4.29
C HIS A 90 4.77 -0.67 -5.26
N GLY A 91 5.35 0.51 -4.99
CA GLY A 91 5.22 1.68 -5.88
C GLY A 91 3.93 2.50 -5.68
N PHE A 92 3.18 2.27 -4.60
CA PHE A 92 1.98 3.04 -4.26
C PHE A 92 2.25 4.06 -3.15
N ARG A 93 1.71 5.27 -3.34
CA ARG A 93 1.85 6.36 -2.35
C ARG A 93 0.99 6.16 -1.10
N SER A 94 -0.10 5.41 -1.22
CA SER A 94 -1.03 5.12 -0.13
C SER A 94 -1.84 3.85 -0.45
N PHE A 95 -2.44 3.25 0.57
CA PHE A 95 -3.35 2.12 0.39
C PHE A 95 -4.56 2.47 -0.46
N ALA A 96 -5.09 3.70 -0.30
CA ALA A 96 -6.12 4.26 -1.15
C ALA A 96 -5.74 4.19 -2.64
N LYS A 97 -4.51 4.59 -3.00
CA LYS A 97 -4.03 4.51 -4.39
C LYS A 97 -3.89 3.09 -4.91
N LEU A 98 -3.53 2.16 -4.04
CA LEU A 98 -3.48 0.75 -4.39
C LEU A 98 -4.88 0.18 -4.67
N LEU A 99 -5.87 0.56 -3.86
CA LEU A 99 -7.26 0.17 -4.09
C LEU A 99 -7.80 0.79 -5.38
N GLU A 100 -7.58 2.09 -5.59
CA GLU A 100 -7.95 2.78 -6.84
C GLU A 100 -7.39 2.07 -8.08
N GLU A 101 -6.13 1.62 -8.03
CA GLU A 101 -5.50 0.85 -9.10
C GLU A 101 -6.17 -0.52 -9.30
N ALA A 102 -6.50 -1.23 -8.22
CA ALA A 102 -7.24 -2.50 -8.29
C ALA A 102 -8.59 -2.32 -8.98
N SER A 103 -9.28 -1.22 -8.69
CA SER A 103 -10.55 -0.89 -9.36
C SER A 103 -10.36 -0.43 -10.80
N ALA A 104 -9.31 0.32 -11.10
CA ALA A 104 -8.96 0.71 -12.47
C ALA A 104 -8.67 -0.51 -13.36
N ARG A 105 -8.11 -1.58 -12.78
CA ARG A 105 -7.89 -2.88 -13.43
C ARG A 105 -9.12 -3.80 -13.40
N LYS A 106 -10.25 -3.33 -12.87
CA LYS A 106 -11.51 -4.07 -12.71
C LYS A 106 -11.39 -5.33 -11.84
N LEU A 107 -10.41 -5.38 -10.93
CA LEU A 107 -10.27 -6.46 -9.97
C LEU A 107 -11.25 -6.30 -8.79
N LEU A 108 -11.55 -5.05 -8.41
CA LEU A 108 -12.42 -4.71 -7.28
C LEU A 108 -13.40 -3.59 -7.64
N GLU A 109 -14.62 -3.69 -7.15
CA GLU A 109 -15.57 -2.57 -7.14
C GLU A 109 -15.46 -1.81 -5.83
N LEU A 110 -15.10 -0.54 -5.94
CA LEU A 110 -14.90 0.35 -4.81
C LEU A 110 -15.91 1.48 -4.82
N GLU A 111 -16.40 1.83 -3.64
CA GLU A 111 -17.19 3.02 -3.38
C GLU A 111 -16.42 3.95 -2.44
N TYR A 112 -16.36 5.24 -2.79
CA TYR A 112 -15.85 6.25 -1.88
C TYR A 112 -16.89 6.57 -0.82
N ASP A 113 -16.52 6.42 0.45
CA ASP A 113 -17.36 6.78 1.58
C ASP A 113 -16.90 8.09 2.19
N GLU A 114 -17.65 9.16 1.91
CA GLU A 114 -17.38 10.51 2.42
C GLU A 114 -17.45 10.59 3.96
N LYS A 115 -18.20 9.67 4.61
CA LYS A 115 -18.30 9.63 6.07
C LYS A 115 -17.02 9.13 6.73
N SER A 116 -16.40 8.09 6.19
CA SER A 116 -15.17 7.51 6.72
C SER A 116 -13.91 8.07 6.07
N GLY A 117 -14.04 8.84 4.99
CA GLY A 117 -12.92 9.38 4.22
C GLY A 117 -12.08 8.28 3.54
N GLY A 118 -12.69 7.12 3.27
CA GLY A 118 -12.02 5.92 2.78
C GLY A 118 -12.82 5.21 1.68
N TYR A 119 -12.38 4.01 1.32
CA TYR A 119 -13.05 3.18 0.31
C TYR A 119 -13.77 2.01 0.96
N ILE A 120 -14.94 1.68 0.43
CA ILE A 120 -15.71 0.47 0.72
C ILE A 120 -15.58 -0.45 -0.49
N ILE A 121 -15.23 -1.71 -0.28
CA ILE A 121 -15.24 -2.73 -1.32
C ILE A 121 -16.65 -3.31 -1.37
N ARG A 122 -17.29 -3.18 -2.53
CA ARG A 122 -18.64 -3.69 -2.78
C ARG A 122 -18.62 -5.07 -3.41
N ASN A 123 -17.65 -5.32 -4.28
CA ASN A 123 -17.54 -6.55 -5.04
C ASN A 123 -16.08 -6.81 -5.41
N TYR A 124 -15.74 -8.06 -5.73
CA TYR A 124 -14.48 -8.45 -6.35
C TYR A 124 -14.77 -9.25 -7.62
N VAL A 125 -13.97 -9.05 -8.66
CA VAL A 125 -14.12 -9.78 -9.92
C VAL A 125 -13.17 -10.96 -9.89
N HIS A 126 -13.73 -12.16 -9.85
CA HIS A 126 -12.98 -13.40 -10.02
C HIS A 126 -12.86 -13.68 -11.52
N GLU A 127 -11.65 -13.62 -12.08
CA GLU A 127 -11.40 -14.20 -13.41
C GLU A 127 -11.27 -15.72 -13.23
N ASP A 128 -12.34 -16.44 -13.57
CA ASP A 128 -12.40 -17.92 -13.64
C ASP A 128 -11.53 -18.48 -14.78
#